data_AF-A0A154V304-F1
#
_entry.id   AF-A0A154V304-F1
#
_cell.length_a   1.000
_cell.length_b   1.000
_cell.length_c   1.000
_cell.angle_alpha   90.00
_cell.angle_beta   90.00
_cell.angle_gamma   90.00
#
_symmetry.space_group_name_H-M   'P 1'
#
loop_
_entity.id
_entity.type
_entity.pdbx_description
1 polymer ?
#
loop_
_entity_poly.entity_id
_entity_poly.type
_entity_poly.pdbx_seq_one_letter_code
_entity_poly.pdbx_strand_id
1 'polypeptide(L)'
;MNRWLRALAPILLTLLAVVTFLTIDHVLGMLLIVVALAVAFLSGRAVLGRVPARPAGDIDARAVRAYREDHPGTSIGDAVTAVGRDRR
;
A
#
# COMPACT_ATOMS: atom_id res chain seq x y z
N MET A 1 -17.72 -1.24 -7.64
CA MET A 1 -17.91 0.23 -7.54
C MET A 1 -17.38 0.85 -6.24
N ASN A 2 -17.61 0.28 -5.05
CA ASN A 2 -17.25 0.92 -3.77
C ASN A 2 -15.74 1.21 -3.55
N ARG A 3 -14.83 0.48 -4.23
CA ARG A 3 -13.38 0.73 -4.14
C ARG A 3 -12.96 2.02 -4.87
N TRP A 4 -13.58 2.31 -6.01
CA TRP A 4 -13.35 3.53 -6.78
C TRP A 4 -13.87 4.77 -6.05
N LEU A 5 -15.06 4.66 -5.43
CA LEU A 5 -15.61 5.75 -4.59
C LEU A 5 -14.70 6.11 -3.41
N ARG A 6 -14.09 5.09 -2.77
CA ARG A 6 -13.16 5.31 -1.65
C ARG A 6 -11.83 5.94 -2.09
N ALA A 7 -11.39 5.70 -3.32
CA ALA A 7 -10.20 6.33 -3.88
C ALA A 7 -10.44 7.79 -4.31
N LEU A 8 -11.67 8.11 -4.72
CA LEU A 8 -12.08 9.47 -5.10
C LEU A 8 -12.22 10.42 -3.91
N ALA A 9 -12.62 9.90 -2.75
CA ALA A 9 -12.82 10.68 -1.53
C ALA A 9 -11.59 11.53 -1.11
N PRO A 10 -10.36 11.00 -0.99
CA PRO A 10 -9.20 11.81 -0.61
C PRO A 10 -8.84 12.86 -1.67
N ILE A 11 -9.03 12.57 -2.96
CA ILE A 11 -8.75 13.52 -4.05
C ILE A 11 -9.66 14.75 -3.92
N LEU A 12 -10.96 14.50 -3.74
CA LEU A 12 -11.96 15.55 -3.62
C LEU A 12 -11.77 16.37 -2.34
N LEU A 13 -11.38 15.71 -1.24
CA LEU A 13 -11.05 16.37 0.03
C LEU A 13 -9.81 17.27 -0.10
N THR A 14 -8.77 16.81 -0.81
CA THR A 14 -7.56 17.60 -1.05
C THR A 14 -7.87 18.84 -1.87
N LEU A 15 -8.73 18.71 -2.88
CA LEU A 15 -9.15 19.81 -3.73
C LEU A 15 -9.93 20.87 -2.92
N LEU A 16 -10.84 20.42 -2.05
CA LEU A 16 -11.56 21.29 -1.12
C LEU A 16 -10.58 22.02 -0.18
N ALA A 17 -9.61 21.30 0.37
CA ALA A 17 -8.61 21.86 1.28
C ALA A 17 -7.79 22.99 0.64
N VAL A 18 -7.35 22.80 -0.60
CA VAL A 18 -6.59 23.81 -1.37
C VAL A 18 -7.44 25.05 -1.62
N VAL A 19 -8.70 24.88 -2.02
CA VAL A 19 -9.61 26.01 -2.23
C VAL A 19 -9.86 26.76 -0.92
N THR A 20 -10.11 26.07 0.19
CA THR A 20 -10.31 26.71 1.50
C THR A 20 -9.06 27.47 1.97
N PHE A 21 -7.87 26.90 1.76
CA PHE A 21 -6.59 27.52 2.11
C PHE A 21 -6.38 28.85 1.39
N LEU A 22 -6.68 28.90 0.08
CA LEU A 22 -6.46 30.08 -0.75
C LEU A 22 -7.53 31.17 -0.59
N THR A 23 -8.76 30.80 -0.21
CA THR A 23 -9.91 31.71 -0.33
C THR A 23 -10.52 32.13 1.01
N ILE A 24 -10.42 31.30 2.05
CA ILE A 24 -11.14 31.51 3.31
C ILE A 24 -10.15 31.79 4.44
N ASP A 25 -9.35 30.79 4.79
CA ASP A 25 -8.45 30.89 5.93
C ASP A 25 -7.36 29.81 5.84
N HIS A 26 -6.13 30.23 6.13
CA HIS A 26 -4.95 29.40 5.98
C HIS A 26 -4.89 28.29 7.05
N VAL A 27 -5.40 28.55 8.26
CA VAL A 27 -5.42 27.57 9.36
C VAL A 27 -6.45 26.48 9.07
N LEU A 28 -7.65 26.86 8.62
CA LEU A 28 -8.70 25.91 8.20
C LEU A 28 -8.25 25.08 7.00
N GLY A 29 -7.60 25.70 6.00
CA GLY A 29 -7.04 24.99 4.86
C GLY A 29 -5.97 23.97 5.26
N MET A 30 -5.05 24.34 6.16
CA MET A 30 -4.00 23.44 6.65
C MET A 30 -4.59 22.24 7.40
N LEU A 31 -5.61 22.46 8.24
CA LEU A 31 -6.35 21.39 8.92
C LEU A 31 -6.99 20.41 7.92
N LEU A 32 -7.62 20.92 6.86
CA LEU A 32 -8.24 20.08 5.83
C LEU A 32 -7.20 19.25 5.05
N ILE A 33 -6.00 19.78 4.80
CA ILE A 33 -4.91 19.02 4.16
C ILE A 33 -4.48 17.85 5.06
N VAL A 34 -4.34 18.08 6.38
CA VAL A 34 -3.99 17.01 7.33
C VAL A 34 -5.07 15.93 7.36
N VAL A 35 -6.35 16.31 7.36
CA VAL A 35 -7.46 15.36 7.29
C VAL A 35 -7.45 14.58 5.96
N ALA A 36 -7.17 15.25 4.84
CA ALA A 36 -7.06 14.59 3.53
C ALA A 36 -5.96 13.53 3.52
N LEU A 37 -4.79 13.85 4.08
CA LEU A 37 -3.67 12.92 4.23
C LEU A 37 -4.02 11.73 5.14
N ALA A 38 -4.68 11.98 6.27
CA ALA A 38 -5.11 10.91 7.17
C ALA A 38 -6.13 9.97 6.50
N VAL A 39 -7.10 10.53 5.77
CA VAL A 39 -8.08 9.75 5.00
C VAL A 39 -7.39 8.96 3.88
N ALA A 40 -6.44 9.56 3.17
CA ALA A 40 -5.65 8.89 2.13
C ALA A 40 -4.83 7.73 2.70
N PHE A 41 -4.23 7.89 3.89
CA PHE A 41 -3.47 6.85 4.55
C PHE A 41 -4.36 5.67 4.98
N LEU A 42 -5.51 5.96 5.60
CA LEU A 42 -6.49 4.95 6.04
C LEU A 42 -7.14 4.21 4.86
N SER A 43 -7.46 4.94 3.78
CA SER A 43 -8.05 4.37 2.56
C SER A 43 -7.01 3.68 1.67
N GLY A 44 -5.75 4.10 1.71
CA GLY A 44 -4.64 3.54 0.95
C GLY A 44 -4.46 2.05 1.18
N ARG A 45 -4.64 1.57 2.42
CA ARG A 45 -4.61 0.13 2.74
C ARG A 45 -5.72 -0.68 2.04
N ALA A 46 -6.85 -0.03 1.74
CA ALA A 46 -7.97 -0.64 1.03
C ALA A 46 -7.80 -0.58 -0.51
N VAL A 47 -6.97 0.33 -1.02
CA VAL A 47 -6.74 0.55 -2.46
C VAL A 47 -5.47 -0.12 -2.96
N LEU A 48 -4.34 0.01 -2.25
CA LEU A 48 -3.02 -0.52 -2.63
C LEU A 48 -2.87 -2.01 -2.29
N GLY A 49 -3.81 -2.60 -1.57
CA GLY A 49 -3.70 -3.97 -1.08
C GLY A 49 -2.72 -4.09 0.10
N ARG A 50 -2.59 -5.30 0.66
CA ARG A 50 -1.60 -5.55 1.72
C ARG A 50 -0.23 -5.67 1.06
N VAL A 51 0.73 -4.85 1.49
CA VAL A 51 2.15 -5.12 1.25
C VAL A 51 2.45 -6.51 1.83
N PRO A 52 3.00 -7.45 1.04
CA PRO A 52 3.36 -8.77 1.55
C PRO A 52 4.32 -8.58 2.72
N ALA A 53 3.96 -9.13 3.89
CA ALA A 53 4.83 -9.06 5.04
C ALA A 53 6.16 -9.75 4.69
N ARG A 54 7.28 -9.07 4.98
CA ARG A 54 8.60 -9.69 4.84
C ARG A 54 8.60 -10.98 5.68
N PRO A 55 9.02 -12.13 5.12
CA PRO A 55 9.14 -13.36 5.87
C PRO A 55 9.98 -13.12 7.13
N ALA A 56 9.48 -13.55 8.28
CA ALA A 56 10.07 -13.23 9.58
C ALA A 56 11.36 -14.03 9.90
N GLY A 57 11.71 -15.01 9.06
CA GLY A 57 12.90 -15.83 9.23
C GLY A 57 13.93 -15.59 8.13
N ASP A 58 15.19 -15.92 8.42
CA ASP A 58 16.23 -15.96 7.39
C ASP A 58 15.85 -16.99 6.33
N ILE A 59 15.69 -16.50 5.11
CA ILE A 59 15.39 -17.35 3.96
C ILE A 59 16.70 -17.83 3.39
N ASP A 60 16.84 -19.15 3.30
CA ASP A 60 18.01 -19.75 2.70
C ASP A 60 17.99 -19.53 1.19
N ALA A 61 19.01 -18.83 0.69
CA ALA A 61 19.18 -18.54 -0.72
C ALA A 61 19.29 -19.82 -1.57
N ARG A 62 19.81 -20.93 -1.00
CA ARG A 62 19.89 -22.22 -1.71
C ARG A 62 18.50 -22.81 -1.94
N ALA A 63 17.62 -22.74 -0.95
CA ALA A 63 16.24 -23.23 -1.07
C ALA A 63 15.43 -22.42 -2.09
N VAL A 64 15.60 -21.10 -2.13
CA VAL A 64 14.96 -20.24 -3.16
C VAL A 64 15.47 -20.58 -4.56
N ARG A 65 16.77 -20.87 -4.69
CA ARG A 65 17.36 -21.25 -5.98
C ARG A 65 16.83 -22.60 -6.47
N ALA A 66 16.83 -23.62 -5.62
CA ALA A 66 16.28 -24.94 -5.94
C ALA A 66 14.81 -24.84 -6.38
N TYR A 67 14.00 -24.07 -5.64
CA TYR A 67 12.59 -23.86 -5.99
C TYR A 67 12.41 -23.24 -7.39
N ARG A 68 13.26 -22.29 -7.78
CA ARG A 68 13.20 -21.65 -9.11
C ARG A 68 13.72 -22.55 -10.23
N GLU A 69 14.64 -23.46 -9.93
CA GLU A 69 15.10 -24.48 -10.87
C GLU A 69 13.96 -25.48 -11.14
N ASP A 70 13.20 -25.86 -10.10
CA ASP A 70 12.02 -26.73 -10.21
C ASP A 70 10.79 -26.02 -10.83
N HIS A 71 10.69 -24.69 -10.67
CA HIS A 71 9.58 -23.87 -11.18
C HIS A 71 10.09 -22.72 -12.06
N PRO A 72 10.49 -23.01 -13.32
CA PRO A 72 10.97 -22.01 -14.24
C PRO A 72 9.88 -20.98 -14.57
N GLY A 73 10.25 -19.70 -14.59
CA GLY A 73 9.32 -18.58 -14.83
C GLY A 73 8.69 -17.97 -13.56
N THR A 74 8.92 -18.56 -12.38
CA THR A 74 8.49 -17.96 -11.11
C THR A 74 9.31 -16.72 -10.76
N SER A 75 8.63 -15.71 -10.18
CA SER A 75 9.31 -14.52 -9.67
C SER A 75 10.09 -14.85 -8.40
N ILE A 76 11.14 -14.06 -8.11
CA ILE A 76 11.90 -14.22 -6.87
C ILE A 76 10.98 -14.05 -5.64
N GLY A 77 10.01 -13.14 -5.70
CA GLY A 77 9.05 -12.91 -4.62
C GLY A 77 8.15 -14.11 -4.36
N ASP A 78 7.71 -14.80 -5.41
CA ASP A 78 6.89 -16.01 -5.29
C ASP A 78 7.69 -17.18 -4.71
N ALA A 79 8.92 -17.37 -5.18
CA ALA A 79 9.82 -18.39 -4.65
C ALA A 79 10.17 -18.17 -3.18
N VAL A 80 10.45 -16.91 -2.80
CA VAL A 80 10.67 -16.50 -1.42
C VAL A 80 9.44 -16.75 -0.54
N THR A 81 8.24 -16.50 -1.07
CA THR A 81 6.98 -16.73 -0.35
C THR A 81 6.68 -18.22 -0.19
N ALA A 82 6.94 -19.03 -1.22
CA ALA A 82 6.75 -20.47 -1.19
C ALA A 82 7.69 -21.14 -0.18
N VAL A 83 9.00 -20.87 -0.28
CA VAL A 83 10.01 -21.37 0.66
C VAL A 83 9.76 -20.90 2.09
N GLY A 84 9.26 -19.67 2.26
CA GLY A 84 8.89 -19.12 3.57
C GLY A 84 7.62 -19.75 4.17
N ARG A 85 6.73 -20.34 3.37
CA ARG A 85 5.52 -21.06 3.84
C ARG A 85 5.84 -22.48 4.31
N ASP A 86 6.71 -23.21 3.60
CA ASP A 86 7.07 -24.59 3.94
C ASP A 86 7.81 -24.74 5.27
N ARG A 87 8.32 -23.63 5.83
CA ARG A 87 9.02 -23.61 7.13
C ARG A 87 8.12 -23.30 8.34
N ARG A 88 6.83 -23.02 8.14
CA ARG A 88 5.87 -22.77 9.22
C ARG A 88 4.99 -23.99 9.45
#